data_AF-A0AAV5ICA8-F1
#
_entry.id   AF-A0AAV5ICA8-F1
#
_cell.length_a   1.000
_cell.length_b   1.000
_cell.length_c   1.000
_cell.angle_alpha   90.00
_cell.angle_beta   90.00
_cell.angle_gamma   90.00
#
_symmetry.space_group_name_H-M   'P 1'
#
loop_
_entity.id
_entity.type
_entity.pdbx_description
1 polymer ?
#
loop_
_entity_poly.entity_id
_entity_poly.type
_entity_poly.pdbx_seq_one_letter_code
_entity_poly.pdbx_strand_id
1 'polypeptide(L)'
;MRKPSENYREIVIARNGGESEESPEKKSSKSPKGMNKAIHPPIETHWHLPQEKKPCSSPSSGFKSILKYPLKVRDSVKKIKRSRSMQLVLEGVHDPKDEQIVESFRELLFLEGGVLAQNYDYHTLLRFLRMTDFDLLKAKTMLSNYLQWRQDFGVDTIQKEFKFDELAEVKKRYPHGFHGVDKYGRPVYIERIGMVDMNELLQITTIERLVKNHIAEQEKTLSLRFPTCSIAAKKHIASTTSILDVKGVGMSNFSKPARHLFMEVLKIDSNYYPEVYAIFFSVDYSDML
;
A
#
# COMPACT_ATOMS: atom_id res chain seq x y z
N MET A 1 -23.00 24.57 27.47
CA MET A 1 -21.63 24.00 27.36
C MET A 1 -21.22 24.02 25.89
N ARG A 2 -19.98 24.40 25.57
CA ARG A 2 -19.41 24.29 24.21
C ARG A 2 -18.60 22.99 24.13
N LYS A 3 -18.66 22.26 23.00
CA LYS A 3 -17.74 21.14 22.76
C LYS A 3 -16.34 21.66 22.42
N PRO A 4 -15.24 21.01 22.84
CA PRO A 4 -13.91 21.30 22.32
C PRO A 4 -13.85 20.96 20.82
N SER A 5 -13.08 21.72 20.06
CA SER A 5 -12.76 21.41 18.66
C SER A 5 -11.48 20.56 18.60
N GLU A 6 -11.61 19.29 18.21
CA GLU A 6 -10.46 18.42 17.93
C GLU A 6 -9.66 18.99 16.74
N ASN A 7 -8.41 19.38 16.99
CA ASN A 7 -7.59 20.10 16.02
C ASN A 7 -6.46 19.20 15.51
N TYR A 8 -6.81 18.26 14.62
CA TYR A 8 -5.87 17.30 14.03
C TYR A 8 -4.77 18.03 13.24
N ARG A 9 -3.52 17.93 13.70
CA ARG A 9 -2.36 18.48 12.99
C ARG A 9 -1.92 17.55 11.88
N GLU A 10 -2.09 17.99 10.64
CA GLU A 10 -1.51 17.33 9.47
C GLU A 10 0.00 17.59 9.43
N ILE A 11 0.82 16.58 9.70
CA ILE A 11 2.29 16.71 9.72
C ILE A 11 2.84 16.48 8.31
N VAL A 12 2.90 17.56 7.52
CA VAL A 12 3.65 17.60 6.26
C VAL A 12 5.14 17.73 6.57
N ILE A 13 5.94 16.73 6.19
CA ILE A 13 7.40 16.73 6.43
C ILE A 13 8.12 17.60 5.38
N ALA A 14 8.00 18.92 5.55
CA ALA A 14 8.89 19.90 4.95
C ALA A 14 10.18 20.02 5.78
N ARG A 15 11.34 20.12 5.12
CA ARG A 15 12.64 20.32 5.79
C ARG A 15 13.18 21.68 5.37
N ASN A 16 13.17 22.64 6.30
CA ASN A 16 13.73 23.98 6.06
C ASN A 16 15.21 23.90 5.67
N GLY A 17 15.60 24.77 4.74
CA GLY A 17 17.00 25.09 4.47
C GLY A 17 17.52 26.18 5.41
N GLY A 18 18.84 26.24 5.54
CA GLY A 18 19.56 27.26 6.30
C GLY A 18 21.05 27.12 6.03
N GLU A 19 21.64 28.14 5.42
CA GLU A 19 23.09 28.36 5.27
C GLU A 19 23.58 29.10 6.54
N SER A 20 24.84 29.07 6.97
CA SER A 20 26.10 28.45 6.47
C SER A 20 26.90 27.93 7.71
N GLU A 21 28.23 27.74 7.85
CA GLU A 21 29.48 28.11 7.14
C GLU A 21 30.58 27.04 7.32
N GLU A 22 31.51 26.99 6.35
CA GLU A 22 32.87 26.39 6.38
C GLU A 22 33.10 24.92 6.84
N SER A 23 34.36 24.47 6.73
CA SER A 23 34.82 23.07 6.86
C SER A 23 36.31 23.04 7.26
N PRO A 24 36.90 21.89 7.66
CA PRO A 24 37.46 20.98 6.64
C PRO A 24 37.40 19.47 6.92
N GLU A 25 37.37 18.71 5.82
CA GLU A 25 37.74 17.30 5.58
C GLU A 25 37.86 16.26 6.73
N LYS A 26 37.12 15.15 6.55
CA LYS A 26 37.70 13.79 6.69
C LYS A 26 36.97 12.76 5.81
N LYS A 27 37.65 11.67 5.46
CA LYS A 27 37.34 10.85 4.28
C LYS A 27 36.26 9.78 4.49
N SER A 28 35.29 9.79 3.56
CA SER A 28 34.56 8.63 3.01
C SER A 28 34.01 7.55 3.96
N SER A 29 32.69 7.58 4.17
CA SER A 29 31.88 6.37 4.00
C SER A 29 30.72 6.70 3.03
N LYS A 30 30.47 5.84 2.04
CA LYS A 30 29.40 6.06 1.05
C LYS A 30 28.08 5.50 1.57
N SER A 31 27.28 6.35 2.21
CA SER A 31 25.85 6.07 2.41
C SER A 31 25.14 5.94 1.05
N PRO A 32 24.09 5.10 0.93
CA PRO A 32 23.33 4.97 -0.31
C PRO A 32 22.65 6.30 -0.67
N LYS A 33 22.85 6.76 -1.91
CA LYS A 33 22.23 7.99 -2.43
C LYS A 33 20.79 7.73 -2.86
N GLY A 34 19.91 8.71 -2.64
CA GLY A 34 18.69 8.90 -3.42
C GLY A 34 17.52 7.98 -3.07
N MET A 35 16.78 8.31 -2.01
CA MET A 35 15.34 8.02 -2.00
C MET A 35 14.67 9.07 -2.90
N ASN A 36 14.26 8.67 -4.10
CA ASN A 36 13.40 9.51 -4.93
C ASN A 36 12.06 9.70 -4.21
N LYS A 37 11.61 10.96 -4.09
CA LYS A 37 10.32 11.29 -3.48
C LYS A 37 9.29 11.46 -4.58
N ALA A 38 8.53 10.42 -4.90
CA ALA A 38 7.35 10.58 -5.74
C ALA A 38 6.32 11.46 -4.99
N ILE A 39 6.05 12.67 -5.52
CA ILE A 39 5.10 13.63 -4.92
C ILE A 39 3.78 13.58 -5.70
N HIS A 40 3.14 12.41 -5.70
CA HIS A 40 1.84 12.22 -6.33
C HIS A 40 0.80 11.74 -5.32
N PRO A 41 -0.39 12.37 -5.23
CA PRO A 41 -1.45 11.92 -4.33
C PRO A 41 -2.02 10.59 -4.84
N PRO A 42 -2.47 9.66 -3.98
CA PRO A 42 -2.86 8.29 -4.37
C PRO A 42 -3.74 8.23 -5.62
N ILE A 43 -3.53 7.26 -6.50
CA ILE A 43 -4.14 7.20 -7.85
C ILE A 43 -5.65 7.53 -7.87
N GLU A 44 -6.43 7.08 -6.87
CA GLU A 44 -7.87 7.36 -6.80
C GLU A 44 -8.25 8.79 -6.31
N THR A 45 -7.31 9.72 -6.12
CA THR A 45 -7.56 11.08 -5.61
C THR A 45 -7.96 12.11 -6.67
N HIS A 46 -7.72 11.83 -7.96
CA HIS A 46 -8.20 12.65 -9.09
C HIS A 46 -9.76 12.63 -9.21
N TRP A 47 -10.41 11.83 -8.36
CA TRP A 47 -11.85 11.65 -8.29
C TRP A 47 -12.59 12.76 -7.52
N HIS A 48 -12.80 13.90 -8.17
CA HIS A 48 -13.91 14.77 -7.82
C HIS A 48 -15.23 14.16 -8.33
N LEU A 49 -16.04 13.63 -7.41
CA LEU A 49 -17.44 13.30 -7.71
C LEU A 49 -18.16 14.56 -8.24
N PRO A 50 -18.95 14.46 -9.33
CA PRO A 50 -20.03 15.41 -9.57
C PRO A 50 -20.91 15.44 -8.32
N GLN A 51 -21.12 16.62 -7.71
CA GLN A 51 -21.92 16.70 -6.49
C GLN A 51 -23.39 16.42 -6.81
N GLU A 52 -23.87 15.23 -6.45
CA GLU A 52 -25.29 14.92 -6.45
C GLU A 52 -26.01 15.87 -5.47
N LYS A 53 -26.91 16.70 -6.01
CA LYS A 53 -27.73 17.62 -5.22
C LYS A 53 -28.71 16.81 -4.37
N LYS A 54 -28.55 16.86 -3.05
CA LYS A 54 -29.44 16.19 -2.09
C LYS A 54 -30.91 16.58 -2.25
N PRO A 55 -31.84 15.60 -2.29
CA PRO A 55 -33.14 15.70 -1.66
C PRO A 55 -33.03 15.39 -0.15
N CYS A 56 -34.09 15.66 0.62
CA CYS A 56 -34.08 15.58 2.08
C CYS A 56 -34.91 14.38 2.63
N SER A 57 -34.84 14.20 3.96
CA SER A 57 -35.61 13.28 4.80
C SER A 57 -35.25 11.78 4.78
N SER A 58 -35.43 11.14 5.93
CA SER A 58 -35.20 9.71 6.20
C SER A 58 -36.55 9.01 6.47
N PRO A 59 -36.58 7.67 6.58
CA PRO A 59 -36.58 7.13 7.95
C PRO A 59 -35.63 5.93 8.15
N SER A 60 -35.49 5.51 9.41
CA SER A 60 -34.56 4.48 9.87
C SER A 60 -35.12 3.06 9.80
N SER A 61 -34.28 2.07 9.44
CA SER A 61 -34.60 0.66 9.60
C SER A 61 -33.38 -0.25 9.78
N GLY A 62 -33.18 -0.74 11.01
CA GLY A 62 -32.61 -2.06 11.33
C GLY A 62 -31.27 -2.50 10.72
N PHE A 63 -30.14 -2.07 11.30
CA PHE A 63 -28.89 -2.85 11.19
C PHE A 63 -29.03 -4.18 11.96
N LYS A 64 -29.21 -5.31 11.24
CA LYS A 64 -29.09 -6.66 11.81
C LYS A 64 -28.30 -7.60 10.90
N SER A 65 -27.12 -7.99 11.40
CA SER A 65 -26.43 -9.27 11.16
C SER A 65 -26.38 -9.85 9.73
N ILE A 66 -25.31 -9.53 8.98
CA ILE A 66 -24.69 -10.48 8.05
C ILE A 66 -23.20 -10.59 8.39
N LEU A 67 -22.87 -11.51 9.31
CA LEU A 67 -21.48 -11.78 9.72
C LEU A 67 -21.29 -13.29 9.93
N LYS A 68 -21.37 -14.04 8.83
CA LYS A 68 -21.07 -15.48 8.70
C LYS A 68 -21.22 -15.90 7.22
N TYR A 69 -20.13 -15.98 6.45
CA TYR A 69 -19.97 -16.90 5.29
C TYR A 69 -18.51 -16.93 4.81
N PRO A 70 -17.80 -18.07 4.93
CA PRO A 70 -16.43 -18.22 4.43
C PRO A 70 -16.36 -18.88 3.03
N LEU A 71 -15.18 -18.78 2.41
CA LEU A 71 -14.65 -19.57 1.28
C LEU A 71 -15.32 -19.50 -0.12
N LYS A 72 -16.64 -19.29 -0.28
CA LYS A 72 -17.31 -19.33 -1.61
C LYS A 72 -17.08 -18.13 -2.56
N VAL A 73 -16.24 -17.18 -2.19
CA VAL A 73 -15.99 -15.94 -2.98
C VAL A 73 -15.09 -16.19 -4.20
N ARG A 74 -14.06 -17.05 -4.10
CA ARG A 74 -13.00 -17.20 -5.13
C ARG A 74 -13.53 -17.57 -6.53
N ASP A 75 -14.51 -18.48 -6.62
CA ASP A 75 -15.08 -18.88 -7.92
C ASP A 75 -16.21 -17.96 -8.39
N SER A 76 -16.89 -17.30 -7.46
CA SER A 76 -17.92 -16.31 -7.76
C SER A 76 -17.32 -15.11 -8.50
N VAL A 77 -16.19 -14.58 -8.03
CA VAL A 77 -15.46 -13.46 -8.66
C VAL A 77 -15.09 -13.77 -10.12
N LYS A 78 -14.71 -15.03 -10.44
CA LYS A 78 -14.42 -15.43 -11.83
C LYS A 78 -15.64 -15.40 -12.76
N LYS A 79 -16.85 -15.70 -12.27
CA LYS A 79 -18.10 -15.59 -13.05
C LYS A 79 -18.66 -14.17 -13.12
N ILE A 80 -18.23 -13.27 -12.23
CA ILE A 80 -18.73 -11.90 -12.08
C ILE A 80 -18.15 -10.91 -13.13
N LYS A 81 -17.27 -11.36 -14.03
CA LYS A 81 -16.71 -10.62 -15.19
C LYS A 81 -17.73 -10.15 -16.28
N ARG A 82 -19.00 -9.87 -15.94
CA ARG A 82 -20.10 -9.73 -16.91
C ARG A 82 -21.01 -8.50 -16.84
N SER A 83 -20.88 -7.59 -15.87
CA SER A 83 -21.58 -6.29 -15.93
C SER A 83 -20.61 -5.16 -16.23
N ARG A 84 -20.85 -4.44 -17.32
CA ARG A 84 -20.07 -3.27 -17.77
C ARG A 84 -19.92 -2.22 -16.67
N SER A 85 -20.94 -2.06 -15.82
CA SER A 85 -20.91 -1.16 -14.65
C SER A 85 -19.87 -1.53 -13.60
N MET A 86 -19.67 -2.83 -13.32
CA MET A 86 -18.66 -3.28 -12.36
C MET A 86 -17.25 -3.24 -12.96
N GLN A 87 -17.13 -3.48 -14.27
CA GLN A 87 -15.88 -3.35 -14.99
C GLN A 87 -15.37 -1.90 -14.95
N LEU A 88 -16.25 -0.91 -15.24
CA LEU A 88 -15.94 0.52 -15.08
C LEU A 88 -15.53 0.89 -13.64
N VAL A 89 -16.15 0.30 -12.60
CA VAL A 89 -15.76 0.53 -11.20
C VAL A 89 -14.37 -0.05 -10.87
N LEU A 90 -13.98 -1.15 -11.52
CA LEU A 90 -12.66 -1.78 -11.33
C LEU A 90 -11.56 -1.14 -12.19
N GLU A 91 -11.88 -0.68 -13.40
CA GLU A 91 -10.97 0.04 -14.29
C GLU A 91 -10.80 1.51 -13.88
N GLY A 92 -11.78 2.08 -13.18
CA GLY A 92 -11.77 3.47 -12.73
C GLY A 92 -12.05 4.46 -13.86
N VAL A 93 -11.63 5.71 -13.64
CA VAL A 93 -11.54 6.73 -14.69
C VAL A 93 -10.08 7.13 -14.79
N HIS A 94 -9.61 7.30 -16.03
CA HIS A 94 -8.25 7.65 -16.38
C HIS A 94 -8.16 9.15 -16.62
N ASP A 95 -7.06 9.81 -16.22
CA ASP A 95 -6.79 11.17 -16.67
C ASP A 95 -6.28 11.10 -18.13
N PRO A 96 -6.83 11.87 -19.09
CA PRO A 96 -6.40 11.80 -20.49
C PRO A 96 -4.91 12.07 -20.71
N LYS A 97 -4.24 12.79 -19.79
CA LYS A 97 -2.78 13.01 -19.85
C LYS A 97 -2.02 11.76 -19.40
N ASP A 98 -2.47 11.15 -18.32
CA ASP A 98 -1.91 9.90 -17.79
C ASP A 98 -2.14 8.75 -18.80
N GLU A 99 -3.29 8.73 -19.49
CA GLU A 99 -3.61 7.79 -20.56
C GLU A 99 -2.67 7.96 -21.76
N GLN A 100 -2.41 9.19 -22.21
CA GLN A 100 -1.46 9.46 -23.29
C GLN A 100 -0.04 8.94 -22.97
N ILE A 101 0.48 9.22 -21.77
CA ILE A 101 1.84 8.80 -21.40
C ILE A 101 1.93 7.31 -21.03
N VAL A 102 0.86 6.69 -20.53
CA VAL A 102 0.76 5.23 -20.39
C VAL A 102 0.81 4.55 -21.76
N GLU A 103 0.16 5.09 -22.79
CA GLU A 103 0.22 4.51 -24.14
C GLU A 103 1.60 4.68 -24.78
N SER A 104 2.21 5.87 -24.71
CA SER A 104 3.61 6.05 -25.15
C SER A 104 4.60 5.15 -24.40
N PHE A 105 4.31 4.79 -23.14
CA PHE A 105 5.08 3.80 -22.40
C PHE A 105 4.86 2.38 -22.93
N ARG A 106 3.62 1.98 -23.28
CA ARG A 106 3.31 0.71 -23.95
C ARG A 106 4.01 0.58 -25.30
N GLU A 107 4.03 1.63 -26.09
CA GLU A 107 4.74 1.68 -27.39
C GLU A 107 6.25 1.42 -27.21
N LEU A 108 6.89 2.13 -26.28
CA LEU A 108 8.31 1.93 -25.93
C LEU A 108 8.58 0.47 -25.50
N LEU A 109 7.76 -0.06 -24.60
CA LEU A 109 7.88 -1.42 -24.08
C LEU A 109 7.69 -2.50 -25.17
N PHE A 110 6.84 -2.23 -26.17
CA PHE A 110 6.64 -3.10 -27.33
C PHE A 110 7.82 -3.08 -28.30
N LEU A 111 8.29 -1.88 -28.68
CA LEU A 111 9.40 -1.71 -29.63
C LEU A 111 10.71 -2.35 -29.14
N GLU A 112 10.93 -2.36 -27.83
CA GLU A 112 12.13 -2.95 -27.22
C GLU A 112 11.94 -4.44 -26.82
N GLY A 113 10.96 -5.13 -27.42
CA GLY A 113 10.80 -6.59 -27.35
C GLY A 113 10.03 -7.12 -26.13
N GLY A 114 9.48 -6.26 -25.29
CA GLY A 114 8.87 -6.60 -24.01
C GLY A 114 7.43 -7.13 -24.10
N VAL A 115 7.19 -8.27 -24.74
CA VAL A 115 5.84 -8.90 -24.87
C VAL A 115 5.12 -9.06 -23.52
N LEU A 116 5.86 -9.32 -22.43
CA LEU A 116 5.31 -9.42 -21.08
C LEU A 116 4.64 -8.12 -20.60
N ALA A 117 5.14 -6.96 -21.02
CA ALA A 117 4.74 -5.67 -20.48
C ALA A 117 3.38 -5.16 -21.02
N GLN A 118 2.98 -5.57 -22.24
CA GLN A 118 1.67 -5.21 -22.80
C GLN A 118 0.48 -5.73 -21.98
N ASN A 119 0.66 -6.82 -21.22
CA ASN A 119 -0.40 -7.46 -20.44
C ASN A 119 -0.76 -6.75 -19.12
N TYR A 120 -0.01 -5.70 -18.74
CA TYR A 120 -0.28 -4.95 -17.51
C TYR A 120 -1.37 -3.89 -17.71
N ASP A 121 -2.20 -3.70 -16.69
CA ASP A 121 -3.28 -2.73 -16.69
C ASP A 121 -2.75 -1.28 -16.61
N TYR A 122 -3.63 -0.33 -16.91
CA TYR A 122 -3.35 1.11 -16.85
C TYR A 122 -2.77 1.55 -15.49
N HIS A 123 -3.35 1.12 -14.37
CA HIS A 123 -2.93 1.58 -13.04
C HIS A 123 -1.58 0.99 -12.65
N THR A 124 -1.27 -0.26 -13.02
CA THR A 124 0.06 -0.82 -12.78
C THR A 124 1.15 -0.05 -13.54
N LEU A 125 0.94 0.26 -14.82
CA LEU A 125 1.91 1.06 -15.59
C LEU A 125 2.02 2.50 -15.06
N LEU A 126 0.90 3.14 -14.74
CA LEU A 126 0.85 4.51 -14.22
C LEU A 126 1.60 4.65 -12.87
N ARG A 127 1.53 3.65 -11.98
CA ARG A 127 2.32 3.62 -10.73
C ARG A 127 3.83 3.69 -11.00
N PHE A 128 4.34 2.93 -11.97
CA PHE A 128 5.77 2.95 -12.30
C PHE A 128 6.20 4.28 -12.94
N LEU A 129 5.35 4.88 -13.77
CA LEU A 129 5.58 6.21 -14.34
C LEU A 129 5.63 7.30 -13.25
N ARG A 130 4.62 7.34 -12.36
CA ARG A 130 4.59 8.27 -11.21
C ARG A 130 5.77 8.07 -10.26
N MET A 131 6.20 6.83 -10.03
CA MET A 131 7.37 6.52 -9.20
C MET A 131 8.71 7.06 -9.78
N THR A 132 8.77 7.39 -11.07
CA THR A 132 9.97 7.91 -11.74
C THR A 132 9.83 9.35 -12.22
N ASP A 133 8.86 10.10 -11.69
CA ASP A 133 8.51 11.46 -12.11
C ASP A 133 8.22 11.52 -13.64
N PHE A 134 7.56 10.48 -14.15
CA PHE A 134 7.22 10.22 -15.56
C PHE A 134 8.42 10.01 -16.52
N ASP A 135 9.63 9.78 -16.02
CA ASP A 135 10.75 9.33 -16.85
C ASP A 135 10.52 7.89 -17.35
N LEU A 136 10.25 7.76 -18.66
CA LEU A 136 9.95 6.49 -19.34
C LEU A 136 11.09 5.45 -19.25
N LEU A 137 12.35 5.88 -19.31
CA LEU A 137 13.51 4.98 -19.32
C LEU A 137 13.78 4.44 -17.91
N LYS A 138 13.61 5.29 -16.88
CA LYS A 138 13.60 4.85 -15.49
C LYS A 138 12.39 3.93 -15.23
N ALA A 139 11.20 4.28 -15.70
CA ALA A 139 9.98 3.48 -15.51
C ALA A 139 10.13 2.09 -16.12
N LYS A 140 10.65 1.99 -17.35
CA LYS A 140 11.01 0.72 -18.00
C LYS A 140 11.97 -0.09 -17.15
N THR A 141 13.03 0.55 -16.64
CA THR A 141 14.06 -0.12 -15.82
C THR A 141 13.47 -0.67 -14.52
N MET A 142 12.61 0.11 -13.84
CA MET A 142 11.94 -0.32 -12.61
C MET A 142 10.91 -1.43 -12.87
N LEU A 143 10.12 -1.34 -13.94
CA LEU A 143 9.19 -2.38 -14.35
C LEU A 143 9.95 -3.69 -14.67
N SER A 144 11.04 -3.65 -15.43
CA SER A 144 11.88 -4.83 -15.71
C SER A 144 12.45 -5.46 -14.44
N ASN A 145 12.95 -4.65 -13.50
CA ASN A 145 13.44 -5.13 -12.21
C ASN A 145 12.33 -5.77 -11.34
N TYR A 146 11.10 -5.24 -11.43
CA TYR A 146 9.92 -5.81 -10.78
C TYR A 146 9.53 -7.16 -11.41
N LEU A 147 9.51 -7.27 -12.74
CA LEU A 147 9.21 -8.52 -13.43
C LEU A 147 10.21 -9.63 -13.07
N GLN A 148 11.52 -9.31 -13.08
CA GLN A 148 12.55 -10.26 -12.69
C GLN A 148 12.39 -10.68 -11.23
N TRP A 149 12.16 -9.73 -10.31
CA TRP A 149 11.92 -10.04 -8.90
C TRP A 149 10.67 -10.92 -8.68
N ARG A 150 9.57 -10.70 -9.41
CA ARG A 150 8.37 -11.56 -9.34
C ARG A 150 8.70 -13.00 -9.70
N GLN A 151 9.52 -13.21 -10.73
CA GLN A 151 9.99 -14.52 -11.18
C GLN A 151 10.92 -15.15 -10.14
N ASP A 152 11.98 -14.44 -9.73
CA ASP A 152 13.02 -14.95 -8.84
C ASP A 152 12.49 -15.33 -7.45
N PHE A 153 11.49 -14.60 -6.95
CA PHE A 153 10.89 -14.81 -5.63
C PHE A 153 9.62 -15.71 -5.66
N GLY A 154 9.10 -16.06 -6.84
CA GLY A 154 7.88 -16.88 -6.98
C GLY A 154 6.60 -16.16 -6.55
N VAL A 155 6.48 -14.85 -6.81
CA VAL A 155 5.39 -14.02 -6.28
C VAL A 155 4.01 -14.45 -6.81
N ASP A 156 3.93 -14.88 -8.08
CA ASP A 156 2.67 -15.33 -8.69
C ASP A 156 2.12 -16.64 -8.11
N THR A 157 2.95 -17.44 -7.43
CA THR A 157 2.54 -18.69 -6.77
C THR A 157 2.39 -18.57 -5.25
N ILE A 158 2.90 -17.49 -4.65
CA ILE A 158 3.00 -17.33 -3.19
C ILE A 158 1.66 -17.57 -2.45
N GLN A 159 0.53 -17.11 -3.01
CA GLN A 159 -0.82 -17.31 -2.43
C GLN A 159 -1.32 -18.77 -2.41
N LYS A 160 -0.61 -19.70 -3.05
CA LYS A 160 -0.93 -21.13 -3.12
C LYS A 160 0.08 -21.97 -2.34
N GLU A 161 1.36 -21.60 -2.44
CA GLU A 161 2.49 -22.41 -1.98
C GLU A 161 2.99 -21.99 -0.60
N PHE A 162 2.98 -20.69 -0.27
CA PHE A 162 3.40 -20.23 1.05
C PHE A 162 2.30 -20.43 2.09
N LYS A 163 2.61 -21.24 3.10
CA LYS A 163 1.82 -21.38 4.32
C LYS A 163 2.57 -20.77 5.51
N PHE A 164 1.85 -20.00 6.30
CA PHE A 164 2.34 -19.33 7.50
C PHE A 164 1.59 -19.89 8.71
N ASP A 165 1.86 -21.16 9.00
CA ASP A 165 1.11 -21.95 9.98
C ASP A 165 1.28 -21.40 11.42
N GLU A 166 2.41 -20.73 11.70
CA GLU A 166 2.67 -20.03 12.96
C GLU A 166 1.98 -18.65 13.10
N LEU A 167 1.23 -18.17 12.10
CA LEU A 167 0.60 -16.84 12.08
C LEU A 167 -0.24 -16.53 13.33
N ALA A 168 -0.85 -17.56 13.94
CA ALA A 168 -1.62 -17.43 15.16
C ALA A 168 -0.77 -17.05 16.39
N GLU A 169 0.47 -17.57 16.49
CA GLU A 169 1.42 -17.22 17.54
C GLU A 169 2.11 -15.90 17.23
N VAL A 170 2.50 -15.69 15.96
CA VAL A 170 3.05 -14.41 15.47
C VAL A 170 2.13 -13.25 15.81
N LYS A 171 0.82 -13.36 15.60
CA LYS A 171 -0.15 -12.29 15.93
C LYS A 171 -0.31 -12.01 17.43
N LYS A 172 0.18 -12.86 18.34
CA LYS A 172 0.20 -12.56 19.79
C LYS A 172 1.34 -11.61 20.16
N ARG A 173 2.49 -11.72 19.47
CA ARG A 173 3.70 -10.92 19.72
C ARG A 173 3.86 -9.73 18.76
N TYR A 174 3.32 -9.85 17.55
CA TYR A 174 3.28 -8.82 16.52
C TYR A 174 1.83 -8.65 16.02
N PRO A 175 0.97 -7.93 16.76
CA PRO A 175 -0.44 -7.82 16.41
C PRO A 175 -0.63 -6.84 15.25
N HIS A 176 -0.88 -7.40 14.07
CA HIS A 176 -1.06 -6.65 12.82
C HIS A 176 -2.19 -7.23 11.96
N GLY A 177 -2.73 -6.44 11.01
CA GLY A 177 -3.64 -6.91 9.97
C GLY A 177 -4.73 -5.92 9.56
N PHE A 178 -5.54 -6.32 8.58
CA PHE A 178 -6.62 -5.51 8.04
C PHE A 178 -7.90 -5.60 8.87
N HIS A 179 -8.56 -4.46 9.10
CA HIS A 179 -9.84 -4.37 9.82
C HIS A 179 -10.76 -3.29 9.23
N GLY A 180 -11.75 -3.71 8.45
CA GLY A 180 -12.75 -2.79 7.87
C GLY A 180 -12.20 -1.88 6.76
N VAL A 181 -12.91 -0.78 6.52
CA VAL A 181 -12.59 0.26 5.52
C VAL A 181 -12.74 1.65 6.15
N ASP A 182 -12.05 2.65 5.58
CA ASP A 182 -12.18 4.05 5.99
C ASP A 182 -13.40 4.75 5.34
N LYS A 183 -13.58 6.03 5.65
CA LYS A 183 -14.67 6.87 5.12
C LYS A 183 -14.63 7.08 3.59
N TYR A 184 -13.55 6.68 2.92
CA TYR A 184 -13.39 6.72 1.46
C TYR A 184 -13.49 5.33 0.81
N GLY A 185 -13.71 4.28 1.62
CA GLY A 185 -13.77 2.90 1.15
C GLY A 185 -12.40 2.20 1.01
N ARG A 186 -11.29 2.84 1.43
CA ARG A 186 -9.98 2.18 1.42
C ARG A 186 -9.93 1.11 2.51
N PRO A 187 -9.34 -0.08 2.26
CA PRO A 187 -9.11 -1.05 3.32
C PRO A 187 -8.21 -0.44 4.40
N VAL A 188 -8.53 -0.67 5.67
CA VAL A 188 -7.72 -0.18 6.80
C VAL A 188 -6.80 -1.29 7.28
N TYR A 189 -5.50 -1.02 7.32
CA TYR A 189 -4.47 -1.84 7.93
C TYR A 189 -4.07 -1.26 9.30
N ILE A 190 -3.92 -2.12 10.31
CA ILE A 190 -3.56 -1.72 11.67
C ILE A 190 -2.36 -2.56 12.12
N GLU A 191 -1.35 -1.92 12.70
CA GLU A 191 -0.14 -2.57 13.20
C GLU A 191 0.32 -1.94 14.52
N ARG A 192 0.59 -2.77 15.53
CA ARG A 192 1.03 -2.31 16.85
C ARG A 192 2.52 -2.57 17.06
N ILE A 193 3.32 -1.62 16.59
CA ILE A 193 4.79 -1.73 16.51
C ILE A 193 5.39 -1.82 17.92
N GLY A 194 4.89 -1.04 18.87
CA GLY A 194 5.40 -1.02 20.26
C GLY A 194 5.18 -2.30 21.06
N MET A 195 4.40 -3.26 20.54
CA MET A 195 4.23 -4.58 21.16
C MET A 195 5.28 -5.62 20.69
N VAL A 196 6.10 -5.31 19.68
CA VAL A 196 6.97 -6.29 19.01
C VAL A 196 8.30 -6.46 19.75
N ASP A 197 8.49 -7.58 20.43
CA ASP A 197 9.84 -8.09 20.72
C ASP A 197 10.31 -9.02 19.60
N MET A 198 11.36 -8.60 18.88
CA MET A 198 11.92 -9.37 17.76
C MET A 198 12.76 -10.58 18.20
N ASN A 199 13.25 -10.62 19.44
CA ASN A 199 13.98 -11.78 19.95
C ASN A 199 13.00 -12.92 20.28
N GLU A 200 11.85 -12.60 20.87
CA GLU A 200 10.74 -13.54 21.03
C GLU A 200 10.15 -13.99 19.70
N LEU A 201 9.88 -13.03 18.78
CA LEU A 201 9.28 -13.35 17.48
C LEU A 201 10.16 -14.31 16.66
N LEU A 202 11.49 -14.17 16.76
CA LEU A 202 12.44 -15.06 16.09
C LEU A 202 12.69 -16.40 16.79
N GLN A 203 12.00 -16.70 17.92
CA GLN A 203 11.88 -18.07 18.42
C GLN A 203 10.77 -18.87 17.72
N ILE A 204 9.78 -18.18 17.13
CA ILE A 204 8.60 -18.81 16.51
C ILE A 204 8.54 -18.69 14.99
N THR A 205 9.31 -17.79 14.38
CA THR A 205 9.39 -17.64 12.92
C THR A 205 10.76 -17.07 12.48
N THR A 206 10.93 -16.83 11.17
CA THR A 206 12.15 -16.23 10.61
C THR A 206 11.84 -14.94 9.86
N ILE A 207 12.84 -14.07 9.67
CA ILE A 207 12.72 -12.85 8.86
C ILE A 207 12.25 -13.19 7.44
N GLU A 208 12.75 -14.28 6.85
CA GLU A 208 12.33 -14.74 5.52
C GLU A 208 10.83 -15.09 5.47
N ARG A 209 10.30 -15.77 6.49
CA ARG A 209 8.88 -16.13 6.56
C ARG A 209 7.99 -14.91 6.84
N LEU A 210 8.46 -13.94 7.64
CA LEU A 210 7.80 -12.64 7.81
C LEU A 210 7.74 -11.85 6.50
N VAL A 211 8.83 -11.81 5.73
CA VAL A 211 8.88 -11.17 4.40
C VAL A 211 7.98 -11.88 3.39
N LYS A 212 7.97 -13.23 3.36
CA LYS A 212 7.04 -14.01 2.51
C LYS A 212 5.57 -13.78 2.90
N ASN A 213 5.27 -13.64 4.19
CA ASN A 213 3.93 -13.25 4.66
C ASN A 213 3.55 -11.82 4.22
N HIS A 214 4.47 -10.86 4.31
CA HIS A 214 4.24 -9.48 3.84
C HIS A 214 3.86 -9.47 2.35
N ILE A 215 4.68 -10.09 1.51
CA ILE A 215 4.44 -10.19 0.06
C ILE A 215 3.11 -10.92 -0.23
N ALA A 216 2.82 -12.02 0.46
CA ALA A 216 1.55 -12.73 0.29
C ALA A 216 0.32 -11.90 0.70
N GLU A 217 0.45 -11.03 1.72
CA GLU A 217 -0.60 -10.09 2.10
C GLU A 217 -0.70 -8.89 1.15
N GLN A 218 0.39 -8.42 0.54
CA GLN A 218 0.36 -7.40 -0.53
C GLN A 218 -0.33 -7.92 -1.79
N GLU A 219 0.06 -9.09 -2.29
CA GLU A 219 -0.60 -9.75 -3.44
C GLU A 219 -2.10 -9.97 -3.20
N LYS A 220 -2.47 -10.32 -1.96
CA LYS A 220 -3.87 -10.47 -1.51
C LYS A 220 -4.59 -9.12 -1.38
N THR A 221 -3.89 -8.04 -1.08
CA THR A 221 -4.43 -6.68 -1.11
C THR A 221 -4.78 -6.28 -2.55
N LEU A 222 -3.85 -6.44 -3.49
CA LEU A 222 -4.06 -6.16 -4.91
C LEU A 222 -5.17 -7.03 -5.53
N SER A 223 -5.10 -8.36 -5.35
CA SER A 223 -5.98 -9.31 -6.06
C SER A 223 -7.35 -9.55 -5.42
N LEU A 224 -7.55 -9.17 -4.15
CA LEU A 224 -8.81 -9.42 -3.44
C LEU A 224 -9.34 -8.17 -2.71
N ARG A 225 -8.52 -7.45 -1.94
CA ARG A 225 -9.02 -6.31 -1.15
C ARG A 225 -9.45 -5.15 -2.04
N PHE A 226 -8.58 -4.67 -2.91
CA PHE A 226 -8.87 -3.53 -3.79
C PHE A 226 -10.08 -3.78 -4.71
N PRO A 227 -10.27 -4.94 -5.38
CA PRO A 227 -11.50 -5.25 -6.10
C PRO A 227 -12.75 -5.28 -5.21
N THR A 228 -12.68 -5.90 -4.03
CA THR A 228 -13.83 -6.01 -3.12
C THR A 228 -14.24 -4.64 -2.55
N CYS A 229 -13.25 -3.84 -2.15
CA CYS A 229 -13.46 -2.48 -1.67
C CYS A 229 -14.00 -1.57 -2.77
N SER A 230 -13.48 -1.70 -4.00
CA SER A 230 -13.96 -0.91 -5.15
C SER A 230 -15.43 -1.17 -5.45
N ILE A 231 -15.85 -2.44 -5.48
CA ILE A 231 -17.25 -2.84 -5.70
C ILE A 231 -18.15 -2.31 -4.57
N ALA A 232 -17.70 -2.40 -3.31
CA ALA A 232 -18.46 -1.91 -2.16
C ALA A 232 -18.60 -0.38 -2.13
N ALA A 233 -17.54 0.35 -2.49
CA ALA A 233 -17.50 1.80 -2.56
C ALA A 233 -18.12 2.40 -3.85
N LYS A 234 -18.38 1.56 -4.86
CA LYS A 234 -18.78 1.95 -6.23
C LYS A 234 -17.79 2.90 -6.91
N LYS A 235 -16.51 2.81 -6.56
CA LYS A 235 -15.40 3.65 -7.02
C LYS A 235 -14.13 2.81 -7.04
N HIS A 236 -13.23 3.03 -7.99
CA HIS A 236 -11.89 2.42 -7.94
C HIS A 236 -11.14 2.78 -6.65
N ILE A 237 -10.57 1.79 -5.98
CA ILE A 237 -9.74 1.88 -4.77
C ILE A 237 -8.36 1.30 -5.08
N ALA A 238 -7.33 2.14 -5.13
CA ALA A 238 -5.97 1.76 -5.51
C ALA A 238 -4.98 1.66 -4.33
N SER A 239 -5.44 1.99 -3.11
CA SER A 239 -4.59 2.28 -1.95
C SER A 239 -5.22 1.90 -0.60
N THR A 240 -4.37 1.78 0.42
CA THR A 240 -4.66 1.34 1.80
C THR A 240 -4.48 2.50 2.79
N THR A 241 -5.33 2.56 3.82
CA THR A 241 -5.15 3.47 4.97
C THR A 241 -4.48 2.72 6.12
N SER A 242 -3.28 3.15 6.52
CA SER A 242 -2.44 2.45 7.51
C SER A 242 -2.40 3.18 8.86
N ILE A 243 -2.68 2.44 9.94
CA ILE A 243 -2.60 2.92 11.32
C ILE A 243 -1.44 2.20 12.01
N LEU A 244 -0.42 2.95 12.38
CA LEU A 244 0.77 2.47 13.08
C LEU A 244 0.70 2.95 14.53
N ASP A 245 0.31 2.04 15.42
CA ASP A 245 0.31 2.28 16.85
C ASP A 245 1.76 2.12 17.37
N VAL A 246 2.36 3.25 17.71
CA VAL A 246 3.75 3.36 18.19
C VAL A 246 3.83 3.35 19.71
N LYS A 247 2.70 3.20 20.42
CA LYS A 247 2.67 3.19 21.88
C LYS A 247 3.52 2.04 22.44
N GLY A 248 4.54 2.38 23.21
CA GLY A 248 5.48 1.42 23.80
C GLY A 248 6.69 1.08 22.92
N VAL A 249 6.88 1.74 21.77
CA VAL A 249 8.12 1.61 20.98
C VAL A 249 9.32 2.05 21.84
N GLY A 250 10.27 1.14 22.03
CA GLY A 250 11.48 1.32 22.82
C GLY A 250 12.71 0.68 22.16
N MET A 251 13.78 0.52 22.94
CA MET A 251 15.09 0.09 22.41
C MET A 251 15.09 -1.30 21.75
N SER A 252 14.20 -2.20 22.18
CA SER A 252 14.00 -3.54 21.58
C SER A 252 13.54 -3.46 20.11
N ASN A 253 12.68 -2.49 19.77
CA ASN A 253 12.19 -2.25 18.41
C ASN A 253 13.29 -1.71 17.47
N PHE A 254 14.41 -1.22 18.02
CA PHE A 254 15.58 -0.78 17.25
C PHE A 254 16.73 -1.81 17.23
N SER A 255 16.48 -3.04 17.70
CA SER A 255 17.42 -4.16 17.62
C SER A 255 17.83 -4.47 16.17
N LYS A 256 19.02 -5.08 15.99
CA LYS A 256 19.55 -5.42 14.66
C LYS A 256 18.56 -6.25 13.80
N PRO A 257 17.85 -7.26 14.34
CA PRO A 257 16.87 -8.02 13.56
C PRO A 257 15.62 -7.20 13.19
N ALA A 258 15.13 -6.33 14.10
CA ALA A 258 14.01 -5.42 13.83
C ALA A 258 14.33 -4.48 12.67
N ARG A 259 15.50 -3.82 12.74
CA ARG A 259 15.98 -2.92 11.69
C ARG A 259 16.21 -3.63 10.35
N HIS A 260 16.64 -4.89 10.37
CA HIS A 260 16.80 -5.70 9.16
C HIS A 260 15.45 -6.02 8.49
N LEU A 261 14.47 -6.51 9.26
CA LEU A 261 13.12 -6.78 8.76
C LEU A 261 12.48 -5.51 8.18
N PHE A 262 12.53 -4.40 8.93
CA PHE A 262 11.98 -3.12 8.50
C PHE A 262 12.60 -2.61 7.19
N MET A 263 13.92 -2.72 7.03
CA MET A 263 14.61 -2.27 5.82
C MET A 263 14.30 -3.14 4.60
N GLU A 264 14.17 -4.47 4.77
CA GLU A 264 13.75 -5.35 3.66
C GLU A 264 12.28 -5.12 3.27
N VAL A 265 11.38 -4.91 4.23
CA VAL A 265 9.97 -4.54 3.96
C VAL A 265 9.87 -3.20 3.21
N LEU A 266 10.57 -2.16 3.69
CA LEU A 266 10.61 -0.86 3.01
C LEU A 266 11.14 -0.97 1.58
N LYS A 267 12.23 -1.72 1.37
CA LYS A 267 12.86 -1.97 0.06
C LYS A 267 11.95 -2.73 -0.90
N ILE A 268 11.15 -3.67 -0.39
CA ILE A 268 10.16 -4.39 -1.19
C ILE A 268 9.04 -3.43 -1.60
N ASP A 269 8.46 -2.70 -0.65
CA ASP A 269 7.34 -1.81 -0.94
C ASP A 269 7.74 -0.61 -1.81
N SER A 270 8.95 -0.05 -1.62
CA SER A 270 9.46 1.08 -2.41
C SER A 270 9.80 0.74 -3.85
N ASN A 271 10.06 -0.54 -4.15
CA ASN A 271 10.52 -0.97 -5.48
C ASN A 271 9.45 -1.76 -6.25
N TYR A 272 8.54 -2.44 -5.53
CA TYR A 272 7.66 -3.46 -6.09
C TYR A 272 6.17 -3.28 -5.74
N TYR A 273 5.83 -2.48 -4.72
CA TYR A 273 4.44 -2.12 -4.38
C TYR A 273 4.19 -0.59 -4.36
N PRO A 274 4.50 0.11 -5.47
CA PRO A 274 4.32 1.55 -5.58
C PRO A 274 2.89 2.01 -5.22
N GLU A 275 2.81 3.03 -4.37
CA GLU A 275 1.59 3.78 -4.05
C GLU A 275 0.44 2.94 -3.45
N VAL A 276 0.76 1.79 -2.85
CA VAL A 276 -0.22 0.91 -2.17
C VAL A 276 -0.69 1.50 -0.83
N TYR A 277 0.03 2.45 -0.24
CA TYR A 277 -0.33 3.12 1.03
C TYR A 277 -0.65 4.60 0.80
N ALA A 278 -1.80 5.06 1.29
CA ALA A 278 -2.29 6.43 1.09
C ALA A 278 -2.14 7.35 2.30
N ILE A 279 -2.27 6.81 3.52
CA ILE A 279 -2.28 7.58 4.76
C ILE A 279 -1.58 6.77 5.86
N PHE A 280 -0.70 7.41 6.62
CA PHE A 280 -0.10 6.86 7.83
C PHE A 280 -0.56 7.66 9.06
N PHE A 281 -1.22 7.00 10.00
CA PHE A 281 -1.47 7.57 11.33
C PHE A 281 -0.49 6.98 12.33
N SER A 282 0.38 7.82 12.88
CA SER A 282 1.14 7.51 14.10
C SER A 282 0.29 7.92 15.29
N VAL A 283 -0.12 6.96 16.11
CA VAL A 283 -0.85 7.25 17.36
C VAL A 283 0.11 7.10 18.54
N ASP A 284 0.48 8.22 19.14
CA ASP A 284 0.98 8.25 20.52
C ASP A 284 -0.12 8.76 21.44
N TYR A 285 -0.15 8.24 22.67
CA TYR A 285 -1.06 8.65 23.74
C TYR A 285 -0.34 9.51 24.80
N SER A 286 0.94 9.85 24.62
CA SER A 286 1.67 10.83 25.44
C SER A 286 0.95 12.18 25.53
N ASP A 287 0.32 12.61 24.43
CA ASP A 287 -0.28 13.93 24.26
C ASP A 287 -1.78 13.96 24.66
N MET A 288 -2.25 12.96 25.42
CA MET A 288 -3.63 12.82 25.92
C MET A 288 -3.74 12.82 27.46
N LEU A 289 -2.74 13.38 28.16
CA LEU A 289 -2.75 13.62 29.62
C LEU A 289 -2.37 15.08 29.94
#